data_AF-A0A482Y3K5-F1
#
_entry.id   AF-A0A482Y3K5-F1
#
_cell.length_a   1.000
_cell.length_b   1.000
_cell.length_c   1.000
_cell.angle_alpha   90.00
_cell.angle_beta   90.00
_cell.angle_gamma   90.00
#
_symmetry.space_group_name_H-M   'P 1'
#
loop_
_entity.id
_entity.type
_entity.pdbx_description
1 polymer ?
#
loop_
_entity_poly.entity_id
_entity_poly.type
_entity_poly.pdbx_seq_one_letter_code
_entity_poly.pdbx_strand_id
1 'polypeptide(L)'
;MTSSTASTRNGGLLETPFSMGATAVAAVTALLSVFIAWTGYNDGVFPVIGYQLDILTGAVALVFGLTLALVALTAAAYMEPGFGE
;
A
#
# COMPACT_ATOMS: atom_id res chain seq x y z
N MET A 1 23.68 18.91 -33.74
CA MET A 1 22.46 18.11 -33.50
C MET A 1 22.49 17.70 -32.04
N THR A 2 21.76 18.43 -31.19
CA THR A 2 21.62 18.07 -29.78
C THR A 2 20.62 16.94 -29.74
N SER A 3 21.09 15.70 -29.67
CA SER A 3 20.25 14.55 -29.38
C SER A 3 19.85 14.67 -27.91
N SER A 4 18.82 15.48 -27.65
CA SER A 4 18.05 15.39 -26.42
C SER A 4 17.32 14.06 -26.46
N THR A 5 18.04 12.98 -26.12
CA THR A 5 17.39 11.79 -25.60
C THR A 5 16.77 12.26 -24.29
N ALA A 6 15.53 12.73 -24.36
CA ALA A 6 14.63 12.59 -23.25
C ALA A 6 14.55 11.07 -23.03
N SER A 7 15.50 10.52 -22.26
CA SER A 7 15.29 9.23 -21.62
C SER A 7 14.04 9.45 -20.81
N THR A 8 12.91 9.02 -21.37
CA THR A 8 11.68 8.73 -20.67
C THR A 8 12.12 8.05 -19.39
N ARG A 9 12.02 8.79 -18.28
CA ARG A 9 12.31 8.30 -16.95
C ARG A 9 11.33 7.15 -16.73
N ASN A 10 11.79 5.95 -17.04
CA ASN A 10 11.10 4.70 -16.80
C ASN A 10 11.22 4.49 -15.28
N GLY A 11 10.47 5.28 -14.51
CA GLY A 11 10.39 5.18 -13.07
C GLY A 11 9.32 4.18 -12.73
N GLY A 12 9.59 2.89 -12.94
CA GLY A 12 8.69 1.83 -12.57
C GLY A 12 8.63 1.62 -11.06
N LEU A 13 7.52 1.05 -10.60
CA LEU A 13 7.23 0.77 -9.18
C LEU A 13 8.25 -0.17 -8.51
N LEU A 14 9.13 -0.80 -9.29
CA LEU A 14 10.10 -1.80 -8.86
C LEU A 14 11.53 -1.44 -9.27
N GLU A 15 11.76 -0.24 -9.84
CA GLU A 15 13.06 0.14 -10.40
C GLU A 15 14.03 0.65 -9.33
N THR A 16 13.52 1.11 -8.19
CA THR A 16 14.32 1.69 -7.10
C THR A 16 14.01 1.00 -5.77
N PRO A 17 14.98 0.90 -4.84
CA PRO A 17 14.75 0.24 -3.55
C PRO A 17 13.64 0.92 -2.74
N PHE A 18 13.55 2.25 -2.83
CA PHE A 18 12.48 3.02 -2.20
C PHE A 18 11.10 2.68 -2.81
N SER A 19 10.99 2.70 -4.14
CA SER A 19 9.72 2.43 -4.83
C SER A 19 9.26 0.98 -4.63
N MET A 20 10.19 0.03 -4.67
CA MET A 20 9.92 -1.38 -4.37
C MET A 20 9.45 -1.56 -2.92
N GLY A 21 10.10 -0.89 -1.95
CA GLY A 21 9.69 -0.90 -0.56
C GLY A 21 8.29 -0.31 -0.35
N ALA A 22 8.01 0.85 -0.94
CA ALA A 22 6.71 1.51 -0.86
C ALA A 22 5.60 0.67 -1.52
N THR A 23 5.90 0.01 -2.64
CA THR A 23 4.98 -0.93 -3.31
C THR A 23 4.67 -2.14 -2.43
N ALA A 24 5.69 -2.71 -1.77
CA ALA A 24 5.50 -3.82 -0.85
C ALA A 24 4.63 -3.42 0.35
N VAL A 25 4.86 -2.23 0.93
CA VAL A 25 4.02 -1.69 2.00
C VAL A 25 2.58 -1.51 1.52
N ALA A 26 2.36 -0.91 0.34
CA ALA A 26 1.03 -0.73 -0.22
C ALA A 26 0.29 -2.07 -0.36
N ALA A 27 0.96 -3.11 -0.89
CA ALA A 27 0.38 -4.43 -1.06
C ALA A 27 0.03 -5.10 0.29
N VAL A 28 0.94 -5.06 1.26
CA VAL A 28 0.73 -5.65 2.59
C VAL A 28 -0.40 -4.92 3.31
N THR A 29 -0.41 -3.59 3.30
CA THR A 29 -1.48 -2.81 3.92
C THR A 29 -2.82 -3.12 3.28
N ALA A 30 -2.92 -3.20 1.95
CA ALA A 30 -4.17 -3.55 1.27
C ALA A 30 -4.66 -4.95 1.69
N LEU A 31 -3.79 -5.96 1.72
CA LEU A 31 -4.15 -7.31 2.13
C LEU A 31 -4.61 -7.38 3.59
N LEU A 32 -3.92 -6.70 4.50
CA LEU A 32 -4.33 -6.61 5.90
C LEU A 32 -5.70 -5.94 6.02
N SER A 33 -5.95 -4.87 5.27
CA SER A 33 -7.23 -4.16 5.27
C SER A 33 -8.39 -5.10 4.89
N VAL A 34 -8.20 -5.89 3.82
CA VAL A 34 -9.18 -6.87 3.36
C VAL A 34 -9.39 -7.98 4.39
N PHE A 35 -8.31 -8.48 5.00
CA PHE A 35 -8.41 -9.50 6.03
C PHE A 35 -9.24 -9.02 7.23
N ILE A 36 -8.99 -7.81 7.72
CA ILE A 36 -9.70 -7.23 8.87
C ILE A 36 -11.18 -6.94 8.53
N ALA A 37 -11.44 -6.53 7.30
CA ALA A 37 -12.81 -6.34 6.82
C ALA A 37 -13.56 -7.67 6.78
N TRP A 38 -12.91 -8.71 6.27
CA TRP A 38 -13.49 -10.05 6.20
C TRP A 38 -13.74 -10.63 7.59
N THR A 39 -12.84 -10.44 8.55
CA THR A 39 -13.08 -10.90 9.93
C THR A 39 -14.25 -10.15 10.57
N GLY A 40 -14.38 -8.84 10.36
CA GLY A 40 -15.56 -8.06 10.80
C GLY A 40 -16.87 -8.48 10.13
N TYR A 41 -16.83 -8.89 8.86
CA TYR A 41 -18.01 -9.40 8.15
C TYR A 41 -18.55 -10.72 8.71
N ASN A 42 -17.67 -11.53 9.31
CA ASN A 42 -18.05 -12.82 9.91
C ASN A 42 -18.33 -12.73 11.42
N ASP A 43 -18.47 -11.51 11.98
CA ASP A 43 -18.54 -11.27 13.43
C ASP A 43 -17.41 -11.98 14.21
N GLY A 44 -16.24 -12.08 13.55
CA GLY A 44 -15.11 -12.88 14.01
C GLY A 44 -14.30 -12.19 15.10
N VAL A 45 -13.50 -12.99 15.81
CA VAL A 45 -12.55 -12.48 16.79
C VAL A 45 -11.23 -12.16 16.11
N PHE A 46 -10.72 -10.95 16.33
CA PHE A 46 -9.44 -10.55 15.76
C PHE A 46 -8.30 -11.39 16.37
N PRO A 47 -7.51 -12.09 15.56
CA PRO A 47 -6.41 -12.91 16.06
C PRO A 47 -5.34 -12.02 16.70
N VAL A 48 -4.83 -12.40 17.87
CA VAL A 48 -3.88 -11.66 18.75
C VAL A 48 -4.53 -10.84 19.86
N ILE A 49 -5.52 -10.00 19.55
CA ILE A 49 -6.12 -9.07 20.53
C ILE A 49 -7.43 -9.57 21.15
N GLY A 50 -8.07 -10.61 20.59
CA GLY A 50 -9.20 -11.29 21.22
C GLY A 50 -10.52 -10.49 21.24
N TYR A 51 -10.54 -9.29 20.66
CA TYR A 51 -11.75 -8.50 20.50
C TYR A 51 -12.60 -9.01 19.35
N GLN A 52 -13.90 -9.08 19.57
CA GLN A 52 -14.87 -9.33 18.51
C GLN A 52 -14.97 -8.09 17.61
N LEU A 53 -14.89 -8.31 16.32
CA LEU A 53 -15.07 -7.27 15.32
C LEU A 53 -16.50 -7.30 14.83
N ASP A 54 -17.09 -6.12 14.79
CA ASP A 54 -18.35 -5.88 14.10
C ASP A 54 -18.08 -5.46 12.65
N ILE A 55 -19.12 -5.58 11.79
CA ILE A 55 -19.10 -5.15 10.40
C ILE A 55 -18.67 -3.68 10.27
N LEU A 56 -19.10 -2.82 11.20
CA LEU A 56 -18.75 -1.40 11.15
C LEU A 56 -17.24 -1.21 11.33
N THR A 57 -16.63 -1.88 12.31
CA THR A 57 -15.19 -1.80 12.57
C THR A 57 -14.40 -2.39 11.40
N GLY A 58 -14.86 -3.50 10.81
CA GLY A 58 -14.26 -4.08 9.61
C GLY A 58 -14.30 -3.15 8.41
N ALA A 59 -15.44 -2.48 8.17
CA ALA A 59 -15.60 -1.52 7.09
C ALA A 59 -14.72 -0.27 7.26
N VAL A 60 -14.63 0.26 8.49
CA VAL A 60 -13.74 1.38 8.81
C VAL A 60 -12.28 1.01 8.57
N ALA A 61 -11.85 -0.17 9.01
CA ALA A 61 -10.50 -0.68 8.78
C ALA A 61 -10.21 -0.86 7.27
N LEU A 62 -11.18 -1.33 6.49
CA LEU A 62 -11.05 -1.46 5.04
C LEU A 62 -10.79 -0.11 4.39
N VAL A 63 -11.64 0.89 4.65
CA VAL A 63 -11.53 2.21 4.00
C VAL A 63 -10.22 2.88 4.41
N PHE A 64 -9.93 2.91 5.71
CA PHE A 64 -8.71 3.53 6.23
C PHE A 64 -7.45 2.84 5.70
N GLY A 65 -7.41 1.52 5.74
CA GLY A 65 -6.26 0.76 5.27
C GLY A 65 -6.05 0.86 3.76
N LEU A 66 -7.13 0.88 2.95
CA LEU A 66 -7.01 1.12 1.50
C LEU A 66 -6.53 2.54 1.20
N THR A 67 -6.94 3.55 1.96
CA THR A 67 -6.40 4.91 1.79
C THR A 67 -4.91 4.97 2.09
N LEU A 68 -4.44 4.26 3.12
CA LEU A 68 -3.00 4.16 3.42
C LEU A 68 -2.24 3.42 2.30
N ALA A 69 -2.81 2.33 1.78
CA ALA A 69 -2.24 1.60 0.66
C ALA A 69 -2.13 2.47 -0.59
N LEU A 70 -3.15 3.29 -0.89
CA LEU A 70 -3.12 4.26 -1.98
C LEU A 70 -2.04 5.32 -1.79
N VAL A 71 -1.89 5.87 -0.58
CA VAL A 71 -0.83 6.83 -0.28
C VAL A 71 0.56 6.20 -0.49
N ALA A 72 0.77 4.98 -0.01
CA ALA A 72 2.02 4.24 -0.22
C ALA A 72 2.27 3.95 -1.71
N LEU A 73 1.23 3.60 -2.47
CA LEU A 73 1.32 3.41 -3.92
C LEU A 73 1.68 4.72 -4.64
N THR A 74 1.08 5.84 -4.25
CA THR A 74 1.43 7.14 -4.83
C THR A 74 2.86 7.54 -4.48
N ALA A 75 3.34 7.23 -3.28
CA ALA A 75 4.74 7.43 -2.92
C ALA A 75 5.65 6.57 -3.79
N ALA A 76 5.29 5.30 -4.03
CA ALA A 76 6.05 4.42 -4.92
C ALA A 76 6.08 4.94 -6.37
N ALA A 77 4.97 5.49 -6.86
CA ALA A 77 4.83 5.96 -8.23
C ALA A 77 5.52 7.31 -8.51
N TYR A 78 5.56 8.21 -7.52
CA TYR A 78 5.96 9.61 -7.75
C TYR A 78 7.16 10.09 -6.95
N MET A 79 7.61 9.38 -5.90
CA MET A 79 8.85 9.77 -5.23
C MET A 79 10.05 9.29 -6.04
N GLU A 80 10.94 10.23 -6.36
CA GLU A 80 12.27 9.92 -6.89
C GLU A 80 13.02 9.00 -5.91
N PRO A 81 13.93 8.13 -6.40
CA PRO A 81 14.81 7.33 -5.54
C PRO A 81 15.53 8.23 -4.54
N GLY A 82 15.14 8.14 -3.27
CA GLY A 82 15.85 8.80 -2.18
C GLY A 82 17.18 8.09 -1.92
N PHE A 83 18.29 8.82 -2.02
CA PHE A 83 19.67 8.45 -1.68
C PHE A 83 20.01 6.96 -1.89
N GLY A 84 20.17 6.59 -3.15
CA GLY A 84 20.64 5.29 -3.60
C GLY A 84 20.29 5.18 -5.08
N GLU A 85 21.32 5.25 -5.91
CA GLU A 85 21.30 5.30 -7.38
C GLU A 85 20.27 4.38 -8.03
#